data_AF-A0A095XB21-F1
#
_entry.id   AF-A0A095XB21-F1
#
_cell.length_a   1.000
_cell.length_b   1.000
_cell.length_c   1.000
_cell.angle_alpha   90.00
_cell.angle_beta   90.00
_cell.angle_gamma   90.00
#
_symmetry.space_group_name_H-M   'P 1'
#
loop_
_entity.id
_entity.type
_entity.pdbx_description
1 polymer ?
#
loop_
_entity_poly.entity_id
_entity_poly.type
_entity_poly.pdbx_seq_one_letter_code
_entity_poly.pdbx_strand_id
1 'polypeptide(L)'
;MTPATLRVTLFAIAVIATIVAILTFVRALIVMYQRVATGQSAPGRLRPIGPRLWMTIKTVLSHREFRGRPGVRIAHWFVMLSFPILALTLATGMGKLRAPAFSLGAIDHFPLWEWIVELFAWTSLIGIIGLITLRLVSGSGRKKEAEGETRTGRATSLASRFLGSTRWQAYFVELVVLTVVLAVIGLRALDYAAAINGVTDEGGQLIL
;
A
#
# COMPACT_ATOMS: atom_id res chain seq x y z
N MET A 1 20.62 20.47 17.22
CA MET A 1 20.48 19.04 17.60
C MET A 1 21.77 18.32 17.22
N THR A 2 22.29 17.45 18.08
CA THR A 2 23.44 16.60 17.70
C THR A 2 22.96 15.49 16.76
N PRO A 3 23.84 14.90 15.90
CA PRO A 3 23.48 13.77 15.04
C PRO A 3 22.87 12.59 15.81
N ALA A 4 23.40 12.31 17.00
CA ALA A 4 22.89 11.28 17.90
C ALA A 4 21.47 11.59 18.40
N THR A 5 21.21 12.84 18.82
CA THR A 5 19.87 13.27 19.26
C THR A 5 18.85 13.16 18.12
N LEU A 6 19.22 13.54 16.90
CA LEU A 6 18.35 13.44 15.72
C LEU A 6 17.99 11.97 15.43
N ARG A 7 18.99 11.09 15.40
CA ARG A 7 18.81 9.66 15.11
C ARG A 7 17.88 8.97 16.10
N VAL A 8 18.09 9.20 17.41
CA VAL A 8 17.23 8.64 18.46
C VAL A 8 15.80 9.18 18.35
N THR A 9 15.65 10.48 18.07
CA THR A 9 14.33 11.10 17.90
C THR A 9 13.58 10.50 16.72
N LEU A 10 14.22 10.39 15.56
CA LEU A 10 13.62 9.79 14.36
C LEU A 10 13.28 8.32 14.56
N PHE A 11 14.15 7.54 15.21
CA PHE A 11 13.89 6.15 15.55
C PHE A 11 12.68 6.01 16.48
N ALA A 12 12.58 6.83 17.53
CA ALA A 12 11.44 6.81 18.44
C ALA A 12 10.13 7.15 17.70
N ILE A 13 10.13 8.18 16.86
CA ILE A 13 8.97 8.55 16.03
C ILE A 13 8.57 7.39 15.11
N ALA A 14 9.54 6.79 14.42
CA ALA A 14 9.29 5.67 13.50
C ALA A 14 8.68 4.46 14.22
N VAL A 15 9.26 4.05 15.36
CA VAL A 15 8.74 2.92 16.16
C VAL A 15 7.33 3.20 16.67
N ILE A 16 7.08 4.39 17.21
CA ILE A 16 5.74 4.77 17.69
C ILE A 16 4.73 4.75 16.53
N ALA A 17 5.08 5.32 15.37
CA ALA A 17 4.23 5.31 14.19
C ALA A 17 3.93 3.87 13.72
N THR A 18 4.94 2.99 13.70
CA THR A 18 4.77 1.58 13.34
C THR A 18 3.86 0.85 14.33
N ILE A 19 4.02 1.06 15.64
CA ILE A 19 3.15 0.47 16.65
C ILE A 19 1.70 0.91 16.43
N VAL A 20 1.46 2.22 16.23
CA VAL A 20 0.12 2.74 15.95
C VAL A 20 -0.46 2.14 14.66
N ALA A 21 0.35 2.04 13.61
CA ALA A 21 -0.07 1.43 12.34
C ALA A 21 -0.46 -0.05 12.53
N ILE A 22 0.34 -0.83 13.26
CA ILE A 22 0.04 -2.25 13.52
C ILE A 22 -1.22 -2.39 14.38
N LEU A 23 -1.35 -1.61 15.47
CA LEU A 23 -2.51 -1.68 16.35
C LEU A 23 -3.80 -1.31 15.61
N THR A 24 -3.77 -0.27 14.79
CA THR A 24 -4.94 0.14 13.99
C THR A 24 -5.26 -0.88 12.90
N PHE A 25 -4.26 -1.47 12.26
CA PHE A 25 -4.43 -2.55 11.28
C PHE A 25 -5.05 -3.80 11.91
N VAL A 26 -4.51 -4.28 13.04
CA VAL A 26 -5.03 -5.45 13.77
C VAL A 26 -6.47 -5.18 14.24
N ARG A 27 -6.75 -3.98 14.76
CA ARG A 27 -8.11 -3.58 15.12
C ARG A 27 -9.05 -3.63 13.91
N ALA A 28 -8.62 -3.16 12.75
CA ALA A 28 -9.41 -3.22 11.52
C ALA A 28 -9.71 -4.66 11.10
N LEU A 29 -8.73 -5.56 11.18
CA LEU A 29 -8.92 -6.99 10.92
C LEU A 29 -9.91 -7.63 11.88
N ILE A 30 -9.83 -7.32 13.18
CA ILE A 30 -10.77 -7.82 14.19
C ILE A 30 -12.19 -7.35 13.88
N VAL A 31 -12.37 -6.06 13.57
CA VAL A 31 -13.69 -5.50 13.22
C VAL A 31 -14.23 -6.15 11.94
N MET A 32 -13.38 -6.36 10.93
CA MET A 32 -13.80 -7.04 9.70
C MET A 32 -14.21 -8.48 9.97
N TYR A 33 -13.43 -9.22 10.76
CA TYR A 33 -13.73 -10.59 11.17
C TYR A 33 -15.05 -10.66 11.93
N GLN A 34 -15.25 -9.80 12.94
CA GLN A 34 -16.50 -9.73 13.71
C GLN A 34 -17.71 -9.49 12.81
N ARG A 35 -17.60 -8.57 11.84
CA ARG A 35 -18.68 -8.30 10.86
C ARG A 35 -18.98 -9.47 9.94
N VAL A 36 -17.96 -10.23 9.53
CA VAL A 36 -18.16 -11.44 8.71
C VAL A 36 -18.75 -12.57 9.55
N ALA A 37 -18.33 -12.67 10.82
CA ALA A 37 -18.77 -13.70 11.76
C ALA A 37 -20.23 -13.54 12.22
N THR A 38 -20.87 -12.37 12.04
CA THR A 38 -22.32 -12.21 12.28
C THR A 38 -23.18 -12.87 11.19
N GLY A 39 -22.60 -13.30 10.06
CA GLY A 39 -23.30 -14.04 9.02
C GLY A 39 -23.68 -15.46 9.45
N GLN A 40 -24.67 -16.05 8.79
CA GLN A 40 -25.10 -17.43 9.07
C GLN A 40 -23.94 -18.42 8.90
N SER A 41 -23.78 -19.33 9.87
CA SER A 41 -22.83 -20.43 9.79
C SER A 41 -23.17 -21.33 8.61
N ALA A 42 -22.21 -21.58 7.72
CA ALA A 42 -22.36 -22.50 6.60
C ALA A 42 -21.39 -23.68 6.80
N PRO A 43 -21.84 -24.78 7.45
CA PRO A 43 -21.03 -25.97 7.67
C PRO A 43 -20.48 -26.50 6.33
N GLY A 44 -19.19 -26.85 6.29
CA GLY A 44 -18.55 -27.37 5.08
C GLY A 44 -18.10 -26.30 4.06
N ARG A 45 -18.39 -25.01 4.25
CA ARG A 45 -17.99 -23.94 3.31
C ARG A 45 -16.47 -23.78 3.14
N LEU A 46 -15.67 -24.28 4.07
CA LEU A 46 -14.21 -24.24 3.98
C LEU A 46 -13.62 -25.43 3.22
N ARG A 47 -14.42 -26.46 2.88
CA ARG A 47 -13.92 -27.65 2.19
C ARG A 47 -14.27 -27.64 0.70
N PRO A 48 -13.34 -28.04 -0.19
CA PRO A 48 -11.93 -28.32 0.06
C PRO A 48 -11.11 -27.01 0.24
N ILE A 49 -10.22 -26.99 1.24
CA ILE A 49 -9.50 -25.76 1.67
C ILE A 49 -8.57 -25.25 0.56
N GLY A 50 -7.76 -26.13 -0.03
CA GLY A 50 -6.77 -25.75 -1.06
C GLY A 50 -7.38 -25.10 -2.30
N PRO A 51 -8.31 -25.76 -3.01
CA PRO A 51 -8.94 -25.21 -4.21
C PRO A 51 -9.70 -23.90 -3.93
N ARG A 52 -10.38 -23.79 -2.78
CA ARG A 52 -11.10 -22.57 -2.40
C ARG A 52 -10.13 -21.43 -2.08
N LEU A 53 -9.07 -21.69 -1.32
CA LEU A 53 -8.04 -20.69 -1.02
C LEU A 53 -7.37 -20.19 -2.31
N TRP A 54 -7.01 -21.10 -3.20
CA TRP A 54 -6.41 -20.75 -4.49
C TRP A 54 -7.37 -19.92 -5.36
N MET A 55 -8.66 -20.28 -5.38
CA MET A 55 -9.68 -19.51 -6.10
C MET A 55 -9.85 -18.12 -5.50
N THR A 56 -9.79 -17.97 -4.18
CA THR A 56 -9.82 -16.66 -3.52
C THR A 56 -8.59 -15.83 -3.89
N ILE A 57 -7.38 -16.40 -3.78
CA ILE A 57 -6.13 -15.71 -4.15
C ILE A 57 -6.18 -15.28 -5.62
N LYS A 58 -6.56 -16.19 -6.53
CA LYS A 58 -6.66 -15.89 -7.96
C LYS A 58 -7.71 -14.80 -8.24
N THR A 59 -8.83 -14.83 -7.53
CA THR A 59 -9.88 -13.81 -7.66
C THR A 59 -9.39 -12.45 -7.20
N VAL A 60 -8.72 -12.39 -6.03
CA VAL A 60 -8.11 -11.18 -5.50
C VAL A 60 -7.06 -10.65 -6.47
N LEU A 61 -6.11 -11.46 -6.93
CA LEU A 61 -5.06 -10.98 -7.83
C LEU A 61 -5.60 -10.59 -9.22
N SER A 62 -6.64 -11.24 -9.73
CA SER A 62 -7.10 -11.06 -11.12
C SER A 62 -7.89 -9.77 -11.36
N HIS A 63 -8.41 -9.09 -10.33
CA HIS A 63 -9.18 -7.83 -10.43
C HIS A 63 -10.15 -7.77 -11.62
N ARG A 64 -10.93 -8.84 -11.82
CA ARG A 64 -11.82 -9.00 -12.99
C ARG A 64 -12.93 -7.95 -13.06
N GLU A 65 -13.14 -7.20 -11.99
CA GLU A 65 -14.16 -6.14 -11.93
C GLU A 65 -13.84 -4.95 -12.84
N PHE A 66 -12.56 -4.73 -13.19
CA PHE A 66 -12.15 -3.64 -14.11
C PHE A 66 -12.17 -4.04 -15.59
N ARG A 67 -13.09 -4.94 -16.00
CA ARG A 67 -13.18 -5.45 -17.38
C ARG A 67 -13.31 -4.36 -18.46
N GLY A 68 -13.92 -3.22 -18.16
CA GLY A 68 -14.11 -2.11 -19.10
C GLY A 68 -13.01 -1.04 -19.10
N ARG A 69 -11.99 -1.12 -18.21
CA ARG A 69 -10.92 -0.11 -18.10
C ARG A 69 -9.57 -0.81 -17.90
N PRO A 70 -8.96 -1.36 -18.98
CA PRO A 70 -7.72 -2.14 -18.86
C PRO A 70 -6.57 -1.34 -18.23
N GLY A 71 -6.46 -0.03 -18.51
CA GLY A 71 -5.45 0.82 -17.88
C GLY A 71 -5.59 0.93 -16.36
N VAL A 72 -6.82 1.13 -15.86
CA VAL A 72 -7.10 1.18 -14.41
C VAL A 72 -6.80 -0.15 -13.75
N ARG A 73 -7.14 -1.26 -14.42
CA ARG A 73 -6.86 -2.62 -13.93
C ARG A 73 -5.36 -2.83 -13.73
N ILE A 74 -4.55 -2.43 -14.71
CA ILE A 74 -3.09 -2.58 -14.66
C ILE A 74 -2.51 -1.68 -13.57
N ALA A 75 -2.89 -0.40 -13.54
CA ALA A 75 -2.41 0.55 -12.53
C ALA A 75 -2.74 0.08 -11.10
N HIS A 76 -3.99 -0.34 -10.87
CA HIS A 76 -4.42 -0.85 -9.56
C HIS A 76 -3.68 -2.13 -9.16
N TRP A 77 -3.44 -3.03 -10.12
CA TRP A 77 -2.69 -4.26 -9.86
C TRP A 77 -1.26 -3.98 -9.39
N PHE A 78 -0.55 -3.07 -10.07
CA PHE A 78 0.79 -2.66 -9.68
C PHE A 78 0.81 -2.00 -8.30
N VAL A 79 -0.08 -1.04 -8.05
CA VAL A 79 -0.20 -0.33 -6.75
C VAL A 79 -0.55 -1.29 -5.61
N MET A 80 -1.43 -2.26 -5.86
CA MET A 80 -1.80 -3.24 -4.84
C MET A 80 -0.62 -4.15 -4.48
N LEU A 81 0.11 -4.65 -5.49
CA LEU A 81 1.22 -5.58 -5.27
C LEU A 81 2.46 -4.85 -4.74
N SER A 82 2.66 -3.59 -5.13
CA SER A 82 3.76 -2.75 -4.65
C SER A 82 3.65 -2.49 -3.15
N PHE A 83 2.45 -2.22 -2.62
CA PHE A 83 2.26 -1.84 -1.22
C PHE A 83 2.91 -2.81 -0.20
N PRO A 84 2.62 -4.14 -0.22
CA PRO A 84 3.27 -5.08 0.69
C PRO A 84 4.76 -5.29 0.37
N ILE A 85 5.18 -5.21 -0.90
CA ILE A 85 6.58 -5.36 -1.30
C ILE A 85 7.42 -4.19 -0.76
N LEU A 86 6.97 -2.95 -0.97
CA LEU A 86 7.64 -1.74 -0.49
C LEU A 86 7.51 -1.56 1.03
N ALA A 87 6.50 -2.14 1.67
CA ALA A 87 6.44 -2.13 3.14
C ALA A 87 7.63 -2.89 3.77
N LEU A 88 8.16 -3.92 3.10
CA LEU A 88 9.35 -4.63 3.57
C LEU A 88 10.60 -3.75 3.52
N THR A 89 10.74 -2.88 2.51
CA THR A 89 11.89 -1.98 2.40
C THR A 89 11.87 -0.87 3.45
N LEU A 90 10.67 -0.42 3.86
CA LEU A 90 10.50 0.47 5.02
C LEU A 90 10.96 -0.20 6.33
N ALA A 91 10.75 -1.51 6.49
CA ALA A 91 11.24 -2.25 7.65
C ALA A 91 12.77 -2.28 7.69
N THR A 92 13.42 -2.52 6.54
CA THR A 92 14.89 -2.38 6.41
C THR A 92 15.35 -0.96 6.76
N GLY A 93 14.69 0.06 6.20
CA GLY A 93 15.01 1.47 6.47
C GLY A 93 14.88 1.86 7.94
N MET A 94 13.90 1.28 8.65
CA MET A 94 13.78 1.45 10.10
C MET A 94 15.03 0.87 10.80
N GLY A 95 15.45 -0.35 10.45
CA GLY A 95 16.65 -0.96 11.03
C GLY A 95 17.93 -0.15 10.78
N LYS A 96 18.05 0.51 9.62
CA LYS A 96 19.15 1.43 9.30
C LYS A 96 19.25 2.60 10.29
N LEU A 97 18.13 3.05 10.87
CA LEU A 97 18.13 4.07 11.93
C LEU A 97 18.85 3.59 13.21
N ARG A 98 19.04 2.29 13.44
CA ARG A 98 19.76 1.75 14.61
C ARG A 98 21.18 1.29 14.29
N ALA A 99 21.38 0.68 13.12
CA ALA A 99 22.70 0.32 12.61
C ALA A 99 22.70 0.55 11.08
N PRO A 100 23.58 1.40 10.52
CA PRO A 100 23.54 1.71 9.08
C PRO A 100 23.75 0.47 8.21
N ALA A 101 24.52 -0.50 8.70
CA ALA A 101 24.75 -1.81 8.08
C ALA A 101 23.58 -2.82 8.27
N PHE A 102 22.45 -2.40 8.85
CA PHE A 102 21.32 -3.30 9.04
C PHE A 102 20.71 -3.68 7.68
N SER A 103 20.64 -4.99 7.45
CA SER A 103 19.96 -5.60 6.32
C SER A 103 19.10 -6.77 6.81
N LEU A 104 18.05 -7.11 6.08
CA LEU A 104 17.21 -8.29 6.29
C LEU A 104 17.92 -9.60 5.87
N GLY A 105 19.25 -9.60 5.77
CA GLY A 105 20.06 -10.74 5.34
C GLY A 105 19.95 -10.99 3.83
N ALA A 106 19.59 -12.22 3.43
CA ALA A 106 19.63 -12.66 2.04
C ALA A 106 18.71 -11.87 1.08
N ILE A 107 17.64 -11.25 1.59
CA ILE A 107 16.70 -10.46 0.77
C ILE A 107 17.38 -9.21 0.22
N ASP A 108 18.15 -8.49 1.05
CA ASP A 108 18.78 -7.23 0.65
C ASP A 108 20.05 -7.44 -0.19
N HIS A 109 20.70 -8.62 -0.08
CA HIS A 109 21.89 -8.95 -0.87
C HIS A 109 21.56 -9.60 -2.23
N PHE A 110 20.27 -9.85 -2.50
CA PHE A 110 19.86 -10.50 -3.74
C PHE A 110 19.64 -9.45 -4.83
N PRO A 111 20.47 -9.39 -5.89
CA PRO A 111 20.36 -8.31 -6.89
C PRO A 111 18.99 -8.30 -7.59
N LEU A 112 18.33 -9.45 -7.73
CA LEU A 112 16.98 -9.51 -8.29
C LEU A 112 15.93 -8.82 -7.40
N TRP A 113 16.12 -8.85 -6.07
CA TRP A 113 15.22 -8.19 -5.14
C TRP A 113 15.26 -6.68 -5.32
N GLU A 114 16.45 -6.10 -5.50
CA GLU A 114 16.58 -4.67 -5.79
C GLU A 114 15.87 -4.26 -7.08
N TRP A 115 16.02 -5.05 -8.14
CA TRP A 115 15.31 -4.80 -9.41
C TRP A 115 13.79 -4.88 -9.25
N ILE A 116 13.31 -5.82 -8.45
CA ILE A 116 11.87 -5.94 -8.13
C ILE A 116 11.41 -4.69 -7.39
N VAL A 117 12.11 -4.28 -6.34
CA VAL A 117 11.77 -3.07 -5.58
C VAL A 117 11.76 -1.84 -6.49
N GLU A 118 12.77 -1.68 -7.35
CA GLU A 118 12.87 -0.56 -8.29
C GLU A 118 11.69 -0.54 -9.26
N LEU A 119 11.40 -1.67 -9.89
CA LEU A 119 10.29 -1.82 -10.83
C LEU A 119 8.96 -1.47 -10.15
N PHE A 120 8.70 -2.02 -8.96
CA PHE A 120 7.45 -1.77 -8.25
C PHE A 120 7.36 -0.36 -7.70
N ALA A 121 8.46 0.27 -7.31
CA ALA A 121 8.47 1.67 -6.87
C ALA A 121 8.04 2.60 -8.01
N TRP A 122 8.67 2.51 -9.18
CA TRP A 122 8.34 3.37 -10.33
C TRP A 122 6.97 3.07 -10.91
N THR A 123 6.63 1.80 -11.14
CA THR A 123 5.32 1.43 -11.70
C THR A 123 4.18 1.80 -10.75
N SER A 124 4.39 1.68 -9.44
CA SER A 124 3.42 2.13 -8.44
C SER A 124 3.30 3.64 -8.37
N LEU A 125 4.40 4.40 -8.54
CA LEU A 125 4.35 5.86 -8.59
C LEU A 125 3.49 6.34 -9.76
N ILE A 126 3.76 5.81 -10.96
CA ILE A 126 2.99 6.12 -12.16
C ILE A 126 1.53 5.68 -11.98
N GLY A 127 1.32 4.47 -11.46
CA GLY A 127 -0.01 3.91 -11.20
C GLY A 127 -0.83 4.75 -10.24
N ILE A 128 -0.26 5.14 -9.09
CA ILE A 128 -0.99 5.90 -8.07
C ILE A 128 -1.29 7.32 -8.53
N ILE A 129 -0.35 7.99 -9.20
CA ILE A 129 -0.60 9.30 -9.81
C ILE A 129 -1.73 9.19 -10.83
N GLY A 130 -1.70 8.19 -11.71
CA GLY A 130 -2.75 7.95 -12.70
C GLY A 130 -4.13 7.71 -12.07
N LEU A 131 -4.19 6.94 -10.98
CA LEU A 131 -5.44 6.69 -10.24
C LEU A 131 -5.97 7.93 -9.53
N ILE A 132 -5.10 8.71 -8.88
CA ILE A 132 -5.46 10.00 -8.25
C ILE A 132 -5.98 10.96 -9.31
N THR A 133 -5.25 11.16 -10.42
CA THR A 133 -5.68 12.04 -11.51
C THR A 133 -7.02 11.58 -12.09
N LEU A 134 -7.19 10.28 -12.34
CA LEU A 134 -8.45 9.75 -12.83
C LEU A 134 -9.60 10.03 -11.85
N ARG A 135 -9.35 9.92 -10.54
CA ARG A 135 -10.36 10.24 -9.52
C ARG A 135 -10.69 11.73 -9.50
N LEU A 136 -9.70 12.61 -9.58
CA LEU A 136 -9.91 14.07 -9.61
C LEU A 136 -10.72 14.48 -10.84
N VAL A 137 -10.36 13.96 -12.02
CA VAL A 137 -11.07 14.24 -13.28
C VAL A 137 -12.49 13.64 -13.27
N SER A 138 -12.64 12.40 -12.78
CA SER A 138 -13.96 11.75 -12.68
C SER A 138 -14.85 12.36 -11.59
N GLY A 139 -14.25 12.96 -10.56
CA GLY A 139 -14.92 13.58 -9.42
C GLY A 139 -15.56 14.93 -9.75
N SER A 140 -15.02 15.66 -10.74
CA SER A 140 -15.59 16.92 -11.24
C SER A 140 -16.67 16.72 -12.32
N GLY A 141 -16.68 15.57 -13.00
CA GLY A 141 -17.49 15.34 -14.21
C GLY A 141 -18.89 14.75 -14.02
N ARG A 142 -19.30 14.36 -12.79
CA ARG A 142 -20.57 13.64 -12.54
C ARG A 142 -21.59 14.40 -11.68
N LYS A 143 -21.66 15.73 -11.85
CA LYS A 143 -22.93 16.44 -11.62
C LYS A 143 -23.98 16.13 -12.71
N LYS A 144 -23.56 15.67 -13.90
CA LYS A 144 -24.48 15.31 -15.00
C LYS A 144 -25.06 13.89 -14.95
N GLU A 145 -24.71 13.06 -13.97
CA GLU A 145 -25.45 11.81 -13.68
C GLU A 145 -26.36 11.94 -12.45
N ALA A 146 -26.31 13.07 -11.74
CA ALA A 146 -27.30 13.42 -10.72
C ALA A 146 -28.57 14.04 -11.35
N GLU A 147 -28.49 14.47 -12.61
CA GLU A 147 -29.60 15.03 -13.38
C GLU A 147 -29.66 14.35 -14.75
N GLY A 148 -30.41 13.25 -14.83
CA GLY A 148 -30.87 12.69 -16.11
C GLY A 148 -30.27 11.34 -16.50
N GLU A 149 -30.87 10.25 -16.06
CA GLU A 149 -31.61 9.42 -17.02
C GLU A 149 -32.78 8.71 -16.33
N THR A 150 -33.95 9.27 -16.59
CA THR A 150 -35.26 8.68 -16.42
C THR A 150 -35.33 7.39 -17.24
N ARG A 151 -34.94 6.26 -16.66
CA ARG A 151 -35.40 4.94 -17.07
C ARG A 151 -35.90 4.21 -15.84
N THR A 152 -37.23 4.06 -15.79
CA THR A 152 -38.01 3.21 -14.89
C THR A 152 -37.91 3.48 -13.39
N GLY A 153 -38.61 4.52 -12.93
CA GLY A 153 -39.58 4.42 -11.82
C GLY A 153 -39.18 3.76 -10.49
N ARG A 154 -37.91 3.80 -10.06
CA ARG A 154 -37.53 3.47 -8.67
C ARG A 154 -36.27 4.19 -8.21
N ALA A 155 -36.28 5.52 -8.36
CA ALA A 155 -35.27 6.38 -7.76
C ALA A 155 -35.47 6.48 -6.23
N THR A 156 -34.36 6.73 -5.52
CA THR A 156 -34.30 7.33 -4.17
C THR A 156 -34.40 6.49 -2.89
N SER A 157 -34.13 5.17 -2.87
CA SER A 157 -33.94 4.49 -1.55
C SER A 157 -32.98 3.31 -1.44
N LEU A 158 -32.34 2.85 -2.53
CA LEU A 158 -31.35 1.76 -2.47
C LEU A 158 -29.89 2.22 -2.58
N ALA A 159 -29.64 3.46 -2.99
CA ALA A 159 -28.29 4.02 -3.11
C ALA A 159 -27.59 4.30 -1.76
N SER A 160 -28.30 4.13 -0.63
CA SER A 160 -27.81 4.53 0.71
C SER A 160 -27.33 3.39 1.61
N ARG A 161 -27.75 2.14 1.36
CA ARG A 161 -27.66 1.08 2.37
C ARG A 161 -26.28 0.42 2.49
N PHE A 162 -25.32 0.83 1.65
CA PHE A 162 -23.90 0.50 1.73
C PHE A 162 -23.00 1.75 1.80
N LEU A 163 -23.54 2.94 2.09
CA LEU A 163 -22.83 4.23 2.13
C LEU A 163 -22.01 4.46 3.42
N GLY A 164 -21.29 3.45 3.88
CA GLY A 164 -20.25 3.64 4.89
C GLY A 164 -18.88 4.00 4.30
N SER A 165 -18.69 3.78 3.00
CA SER A 165 -17.43 4.09 2.31
C SER A 165 -17.41 5.57 1.91
N THR A 166 -16.89 6.41 2.81
CA THR A 166 -16.72 7.83 2.53
C THR A 166 -15.61 8.01 1.50
N ARG A 167 -15.79 8.94 0.54
CA ARG A 167 -14.75 9.26 -0.46
C ARG A 167 -13.39 9.56 0.17
N TRP A 168 -13.40 10.10 1.39
CA TRP A 168 -12.22 10.35 2.20
C TRP A 168 -11.39 9.10 2.50
N GLN A 169 -12.02 7.94 2.76
CA GLN A 169 -11.27 6.68 2.99
C GLN A 169 -10.41 6.31 1.79
N ALA A 170 -10.91 6.55 0.58
CA ALA A 170 -10.15 6.26 -0.62
C ALA A 170 -9.00 7.27 -0.84
N TYR A 171 -9.24 8.56 -0.60
CA TYR A 171 -8.16 9.56 -0.63
C TYR A 171 -7.09 9.29 0.43
N PHE A 172 -7.49 8.84 1.62
CA PHE A 172 -6.54 8.43 2.66
C PHE A 172 -5.63 7.30 2.18
N VAL A 173 -6.20 6.23 1.61
CA VAL A 173 -5.39 5.12 1.06
C VAL A 173 -4.50 5.59 -0.08
N GLU A 174 -5.01 6.45 -0.97
CA GLU A 174 -4.23 6.98 -2.09
C GLU A 174 -3.03 7.81 -1.62
N LEU A 175 -3.23 8.66 -0.60
CA LEU A 175 -2.15 9.44 0.01
C LEU A 175 -1.14 8.55 0.72
N VAL A 176 -1.59 7.55 1.49
CA VAL A 176 -0.69 6.61 2.17
C VAL A 176 0.19 5.88 1.17
N VAL A 177 -0.39 5.35 0.08
CA VAL A 177 0.41 4.65 -0.94
C VAL A 177 1.39 5.60 -1.61
N LEU A 178 0.95 6.82 -1.98
CA LEU A 178 1.83 7.82 -2.57
C LEU A 178 3.00 8.17 -1.64
N THR A 179 2.73 8.41 -0.35
CA THR A 179 3.76 8.71 0.65
C THR A 179 4.75 7.56 0.80
N VAL A 180 4.27 6.31 0.88
CA VAL A 180 5.14 5.13 0.99
C VAL A 180 6.05 5.00 -0.24
N VAL A 181 5.51 5.13 -1.44
CA VAL A 181 6.28 5.03 -2.68
C VAL A 181 7.34 6.12 -2.77
N LEU A 182 6.98 7.37 -2.46
CA LEU A 182 7.93 8.49 -2.45
C LEU A 182 9.02 8.30 -1.40
N ALA A 183 8.68 7.81 -0.21
CA ALA A 183 9.65 7.53 0.85
C ALA A 183 10.65 6.46 0.41
N VAL A 184 10.20 5.38 -0.23
CA VAL A 184 11.09 4.31 -0.70
C VAL A 184 11.99 4.78 -1.84
N ILE A 185 11.47 5.52 -2.82
CA ILE A 185 12.29 6.10 -3.90
C ILE A 185 13.35 7.03 -3.30
N GLY A 186 12.97 7.87 -2.32
CA GLY A 186 13.88 8.75 -1.61
C GLY A 186 14.97 7.99 -0.85
N LEU A 187 14.61 6.95 -0.10
CA LEU A 187 15.57 6.09 0.61
C LEU A 187 16.58 5.46 -0.36
N ARG A 188 16.10 4.92 -1.48
CA ARG A 188 16.99 4.34 -2.49
C ARG A 188 17.91 5.38 -3.12
N ALA A 189 17.39 6.54 -3.49
CA ALA A 189 18.19 7.62 -4.04
C ALA A 189 19.30 8.07 -3.07
N LEU A 190 18.99 8.13 -1.77
CA LEU A 190 19.96 8.45 -0.73
C LEU A 190 21.00 7.33 -0.55
N ASP A 191 20.59 6.05 -0.57
CA ASP A 191 21.53 4.92 -0.50
C ASP A 191 22.49 4.93 -1.71
N TYR A 192 21.97 5.15 -2.92
CA TYR A 192 22.79 5.29 -4.13
C TYR A 192 23.73 6.50 -4.05
N ALA A 193 23.24 7.64 -3.57
CA ALA A 193 24.08 8.82 -3.38
C ALA A 193 25.18 8.58 -2.34
N ALA A 194 24.87 7.92 -1.23
CA ALA A 194 25.86 7.58 -0.20
C ALA A 194 26.95 6.64 -0.75
N ALA A 195 26.55 5.66 -1.58
CA ALA A 195 27.47 4.75 -2.25
C ALA A 195 28.43 5.48 -3.21
N ILE A 196 27.91 6.43 -4.01
CA ILE A 196 28.74 7.21 -4.95
C ILE A 196 29.69 8.16 -4.21
N ASN A 197 29.24 8.76 -3.11
CA ASN A 197 30.03 9.74 -2.35
C ASN A 197 30.99 9.10 -1.32
N GLY A 198 31.00 7.77 -1.20
CA GLY A 198 31.88 7.06 -0.26
C GLY A 198 31.61 7.42 1.22
N VAL A 199 30.35 7.69 1.56
CA VAL A 199 29.97 8.05 2.94
C VAL A 199 30.19 6.85 3.85
N THR A 200 30.97 7.05 4.90
CA THR A 200 31.30 6.05 5.92
C THR A 200 30.39 6.21 7.15
N ASP A 201 30.13 5.10 7.84
CA ASP A 201 29.45 5.12 9.13
C ASP A 201 30.36 5.65 10.25
N GLU A 202 29.83 5.79 11.46
CA GLU A 202 30.60 6.30 12.60
C GLU A 202 31.73 5.36 13.07
N GLY A 203 31.81 4.14 12.51
CA GLY A 203 32.90 3.18 12.70
C GLY A 203 33.94 3.18 11.57
N GLY A 204 33.79 4.05 10.56
CA GLY A 204 34.68 4.13 9.41
C GLY A 204 34.48 3.01 8.37
N GLN A 205 33.41 2.22 8.47
CA GLN A 205 33.02 1.29 7.41
C GLN A 205 32.22 2.05 6.34
N LEU A 206 32.48 1.74 5.08
CA LEU A 206 31.60 2.18 4.00
C LEU A 206 30.19 1.67 4.29
N ILE A 207 29.16 2.45 3.94
CA ILE A 207 27.75 2.04 4.09
C ILE A 207 27.39 0.91 3.07
N LEU A 208 28.37 0.09 2.65
CA LEU A 208 28.25 -1.06 1.76
C LEU A 208 28.89 -2.29 2.42
#